data_AF-A0A8X6P410-F1
#
_entry.id   AF-A0A8X6P410-F1
#
_cell.length_a   1.000
_cell.length_b   1.000
_cell.length_c   1.000
_cell.angle_alpha   90.00
_cell.angle_beta   90.00
_cell.angle_gamma   90.00
#
_symmetry.space_group_name_H-M   'P 1'
#
loop_
_entity.id
_entity.type
_entity.pdbx_description
1 polymer ?
#
loop_
_entity_poly.entity_id
_entity_poly.type
_entity_poly.pdbx_seq_one_letter_code
_entity_poly.pdbx_strand_id
1 'polypeptide(L)'
;MARRQKNPKERFSFLRELVTEFQDTNSTEAKEQVLANLANFAYDPENYVHIKELNIVDLFLDNLQDSNANFTEFAIGGICNLCLDKSFKQHIYKRGGVSKVISCLSSEREEIVLSAITTLMYLVSPDSKGDITTAPVIDCMLRFQDSDNKRLSNLASVFVQDYCSVDQIQNAKLLSSTYNKKDSFDLGT
;
A
#
# COMPACT_ATOMS: atom_id res chain seq x y z
N MET A 1 27.34 23.06 2.36
CA MET A 1 26.05 23.71 2.70
C MET A 1 25.44 22.94 3.85
N ALA A 2 25.29 23.56 5.02
CA ALA A 2 24.64 22.92 6.16
C ALA A 2 23.13 22.83 5.90
N ARG A 3 22.56 21.61 5.91
CA ARG A 3 21.11 21.44 5.98
C ARG A 3 20.67 22.08 7.28
N ARG A 4 19.92 23.19 7.20
CA ARG A 4 19.29 23.81 8.37
C ARG A 4 18.25 22.81 8.89
N GLN A 5 18.62 22.01 9.89
CA GLN A 5 17.67 21.15 10.60
C GLN A 5 16.58 22.06 11.15
N LYS A 6 15.38 22.00 10.57
CA LYS A 6 14.23 22.74 11.06
C LYS A 6 13.94 22.29 12.48
N ASN A 7 13.64 23.24 13.36
CA ASN A 7 13.33 22.96 14.77
C ASN A 7 12.14 21.98 14.84
N PRO A 8 12.14 20.95 15.72
CA PRO A 8 11.02 20.02 15.87
C PRO A 8 9.65 20.71 16.00
N LYS A 9 9.57 21.87 16.68
CA LYS A 9 8.32 22.65 16.78
C LYS A 9 7.85 23.20 15.43
N GLU A 10 8.79 23.62 14.57
CA GLU A 10 8.48 24.11 13.22
C GLU A 10 8.02 22.96 12.31
N ARG A 11 8.63 21.77 12.44
CA ARG A 11 8.21 20.56 11.71
C ARG A 11 6.78 20.17 12.07
N PHE A 12 6.47 20.13 13.37
CA PHE A 12 5.12 19.84 13.84
C PHE A 12 4.10 20.84 13.30
N SER A 13 4.34 22.15 13.45
CA SER A 13 3.40 23.17 12.96
C SER A 13 3.13 23.02 11.48
N PHE A 14 4.19 22.80 10.70
CA PHE A 14 4.09 22.65 9.26
C PHE A 14 3.29 21.39 8.85
N LEU A 15 3.57 20.24 9.46
CA LEU A 15 2.80 19.02 9.19
C LEU A 15 1.34 19.17 9.61
N ARG A 16 1.07 19.86 10.72
CA ARG A 16 -0.29 20.15 11.17
C ARG A 16 -1.02 21.06 10.19
N GLU A 17 -0.36 22.12 9.69
CA GLU A 17 -0.93 23.01 8.67
C GLU A 17 -1.31 22.25 7.40
N LEU A 18 -0.48 21.30 6.96
CA LEU A 18 -0.82 20.42 5.84
C LEU A 18 -2.06 19.56 6.14
N VAL A 19 -2.13 18.90 7.30
CA VAL A 19 -3.31 18.09 7.68
C VAL A 19 -4.58 18.95 7.74
N THR A 20 -4.50 20.16 8.29
CA THR A 20 -5.62 21.12 8.32
C THR A 20 -6.03 21.54 6.91
N GLU A 21 -5.09 21.90 6.04
CA GLU A 21 -5.38 22.24 4.65
C GLU A 21 -6.10 21.09 3.93
N PHE A 22 -5.66 19.84 4.11
CA PHE A 22 -6.32 18.68 3.52
C PHE A 22 -7.79 18.54 3.94
N GLN A 23 -8.09 18.87 5.21
CA GLN A 23 -9.43 18.76 5.79
C GLN A 23 -10.34 19.90 5.36
N ASP A 24 -9.81 21.13 5.31
CA ASP A 24 -10.62 22.34 5.15
C ASP A 24 -10.78 22.78 3.70
N THR A 25 -9.83 22.44 2.82
CA THR A 25 -9.87 22.88 1.42
C THR A 25 -10.90 22.11 0.59
N ASN A 26 -11.49 22.80 -0.39
CA ASN A 26 -12.37 22.19 -1.39
C ASN A 26 -11.65 21.93 -2.73
N SER A 27 -10.38 22.35 -2.88
CA SER A 27 -9.60 22.08 -4.08
C SER A 27 -9.01 20.67 -4.04
N THR A 28 -9.36 19.86 -5.03
CA THR A 28 -8.78 18.52 -5.20
C THR A 28 -7.27 18.60 -5.43
N GLU A 29 -6.80 19.55 -6.24
CA GLU A 29 -5.38 19.76 -6.54
C GLU A 29 -4.58 20.11 -5.28
N ALA A 30 -5.14 20.94 -4.39
CA ALA A 30 -4.53 21.25 -3.11
C ALA A 30 -4.41 19.99 -2.24
N LYS A 31 -5.45 19.15 -2.19
CA LYS A 31 -5.42 17.87 -1.46
C LYS A 31 -4.40 16.90 -2.03
N GLU A 32 -4.28 16.79 -3.35
CA GLU A 32 -3.25 15.98 -4.02
C GLU A 32 -1.85 16.44 -3.59
N GLN A 33 -1.60 17.75 -3.66
CA GLN A 33 -0.31 18.33 -3.30
C GLN A 33 0.02 18.11 -1.82
N VAL A 34 -0.98 18.21 -0.93
CA VAL A 34 -0.81 17.91 0.48
C VAL A 34 -0.45 16.44 0.69
N LEU A 35 -1.19 15.50 0.12
CA LEU A 35 -0.90 14.07 0.24
C LEU A 35 0.50 13.73 -0.28
N ALA A 36 0.88 14.27 -1.44
CA ALA A 36 2.20 14.08 -2.00
C ALA A 36 3.31 14.62 -1.07
N ASN A 37 3.10 15.78 -0.46
CA ASN A 37 4.03 16.35 0.51
C ASN A 37 4.14 15.47 1.76
N LEU A 38 3.02 15.03 2.33
CA LEU A 38 3.01 14.15 3.49
C LEU A 38 3.72 12.83 3.20
N ALA A 39 3.47 12.21 2.03
CA ALA A 39 4.12 10.98 1.61
C ALA A 39 5.65 11.16 1.45
N ASN A 40 6.07 12.30 0.91
CA ASN A 40 7.49 12.68 0.83
C ASN A 40 8.10 12.94 2.21
N PHE A 41 7.36 13.39 3.21
CA PHE A 41 7.92 13.56 4.56
C PHE A 41 7.98 12.27 5.37
N ALA A 42 7.27 11.24 4.92
CA ALA A 42 7.12 9.97 5.61
C ALA A 42 8.38 9.08 5.59
N TYR A 43 9.38 9.37 4.74
CA TYR A 43 10.66 8.65 4.74
C TYR A 43 11.62 9.11 5.85
N ASP A 44 11.43 10.30 6.43
CA ASP A 44 12.34 10.90 7.42
C ASP A 44 11.93 10.53 8.85
N PRO A 45 12.73 9.74 9.60
CA PRO A 45 12.43 9.38 10.99
C PRO A 45 12.27 10.57 11.94
N GLU A 46 12.88 11.72 11.65
CA GLU A 46 12.69 12.94 12.45
C GLU A 46 11.21 13.40 12.46
N ASN A 47 10.40 12.98 11.47
CA ASN A 47 8.98 13.31 11.41
C ASN A 47 8.08 12.28 12.11
N TYR A 48 8.60 11.12 12.54
CA TYR A 48 7.75 10.00 12.99
C TYR A 48 6.91 10.31 14.21
N VAL A 49 7.44 11.07 15.18
CA VAL A 49 6.68 11.48 16.36
C VAL A 49 5.50 12.36 15.96
N HIS A 50 5.70 13.28 15.02
CA HIS A 50 4.66 14.18 14.52
C HIS A 50 3.63 13.45 13.65
N ILE A 51 4.08 12.50 12.82
CA ILE A 51 3.20 11.64 11.99
C ILE A 51 2.24 10.83 12.87
N LYS A 52 2.72 10.31 14.01
CA LYS A 52 1.87 9.63 14.99
C LYS A 52 0.90 10.60 15.66
N GLU A 53 1.40 11.72 16.17
CA GLU A 53 0.59 12.71 16.89
C GLU A 53 -0.53 13.31 16.04
N LEU A 54 -0.27 13.48 14.73
CA LEU A 54 -1.23 14.04 13.76
C LEU A 54 -2.08 12.98 13.04
N ASN A 55 -1.98 11.70 13.42
CA ASN A 55 -2.72 10.57 12.80
C ASN A 55 -2.58 10.49 11.27
N ILE A 56 -1.42 10.86 10.72
CA ILE A 56 -1.19 10.91 9.26
C ILE A 56 -1.28 9.50 8.63
N VAL A 57 -0.96 8.45 9.38
CA VAL A 57 -1.14 7.06 8.89
C VAL A 57 -2.61 6.75 8.59
N ASP A 58 -3.52 7.20 9.45
CA ASP A 58 -4.95 6.98 9.27
C ASP A 58 -5.48 7.79 8.09
N LEU A 59 -4.99 9.03 7.94
CA LEU A 59 -5.27 9.85 6.77
C LEU A 59 -4.86 9.12 5.49
N PHE A 60 -3.68 8.49 5.41
CA PHE A 60 -3.33 7.69 4.23
C PHE A 60 -4.25 6.48 4.05
N LEU A 61 -4.57 5.72 5.10
CA LEU A 61 -5.44 4.55 5.02
C LEU A 61 -6.85 4.89 4.53
N ASP A 62 -7.37 6.06 4.90
CA ASP A 62 -8.68 6.53 4.46
C ASP A 62 -8.71 6.87 2.97
N ASN A 63 -7.56 7.24 2.40
CA ASN A 63 -7.41 7.64 0.98
C ASN A 63 -6.99 6.50 0.04
N LEU A 64 -6.76 5.27 0.53
CA LEU A 64 -6.38 4.11 -0.30
C LEU A 64 -7.49 3.57 -1.22
N GLN A 65 -8.72 3.99 -1.00
CA GLN A 65 -9.91 3.54 -1.74
C GLN A 65 -10.64 4.73 -2.38
N ASP A 66 -9.97 5.87 -2.52
CA ASP A 66 -10.53 7.03 -3.18
C ASP A 66 -10.64 6.78 -4.68
N SER A 67 -11.71 7.31 -5.29
CA SER A 67 -11.90 7.30 -6.74
C SER A 67 -10.81 8.06 -7.50
N ASN A 68 -10.16 9.03 -6.86
CA ASN A 68 -9.01 9.73 -7.40
C ASN A 68 -7.75 8.87 -7.23
N ALA A 69 -7.25 8.39 -8.35
CA ALA A 69 -6.07 7.53 -8.36
C ALA A 69 -4.80 8.25 -7.88
N ASN A 70 -4.69 9.59 -7.97
CA ASN A 70 -3.58 10.34 -7.38
C ASN A 70 -3.60 10.25 -5.85
N PHE A 71 -4.78 10.32 -5.22
CA PHE A 71 -4.89 10.17 -3.76
C PHE A 71 -4.41 8.80 -3.34
N THR A 72 -4.89 7.76 -4.02
CA THR A 72 -4.48 6.37 -3.75
C THR A 72 -2.97 6.19 -3.92
N GLU A 73 -2.38 6.73 -5.00
CA GLU A 73 -0.93 6.62 -5.27
C GLU A 73 -0.08 7.30 -4.21
N PHE A 74 -0.41 8.53 -3.82
CA PHE A 74 0.33 9.22 -2.77
C PHE A 74 0.12 8.56 -1.40
N ALA A 75 -1.09 8.11 -1.09
CA ALA A 75 -1.39 7.43 0.16
C ALA A 75 -0.61 6.12 0.31
N ILE A 76 -0.61 5.26 -0.72
CA ILE A 76 0.14 3.99 -0.68
C ILE A 76 1.66 4.25 -0.64
N GLY A 77 2.15 5.27 -1.33
CA GLY A 77 3.55 5.69 -1.24
C GLY A 77 3.95 6.11 0.18
N GLY A 78 3.10 6.91 0.85
CA GLY A 78 3.30 7.29 2.25
C GLY A 78 3.29 6.10 3.21
N ILE A 79 2.37 5.15 3.03
CA ILE A 79 2.30 3.91 3.83
C ILE A 79 3.53 3.04 3.60
N CYS A 80 3.96 2.89 2.35
CA CYS A 80 5.15 2.11 1.98
C CYS A 80 6.40 2.65 2.69
N ASN A 81 6.57 3.98 2.71
CA ASN A 81 7.67 4.64 3.41
C ASN A 81 7.66 4.39 4.93
N LEU A 82 6.47 4.32 5.55
CA LEU A 82 6.32 4.19 7.01
C LEU A 82 6.39 2.75 7.50
N CYS A 83 5.93 1.79 6.71
CA CYS A 83 5.71 0.41 7.18
C CYS A 83 7.00 -0.39 7.45
N LEU A 84 8.18 0.17 7.14
CA LEU A 84 9.47 -0.38 7.58
C LEU A 84 9.70 -0.19 9.09
N ASP A 85 9.13 0.86 9.70
CA ASP A 85 9.16 1.03 11.15
C ASP A 85 8.16 0.08 11.83
N LYS A 86 8.61 -0.60 12.89
CA LYS A 86 7.81 -1.61 13.60
C LYS A 86 6.52 -1.04 14.18
N SER A 87 6.55 0.19 14.69
CA SER A 87 5.39 0.80 15.33
C SER A 87 4.33 1.21 14.31
N PHE A 88 4.75 1.75 13.17
CA PHE A 88 3.83 2.06 12.07
C PHE A 88 3.29 0.80 11.40
N LYS A 89 4.12 -0.22 11.17
CA LYS A 89 3.67 -1.53 10.68
C LYS A 89 2.53 -2.09 11.53
N GLN A 90 2.71 -2.08 12.85
CA GLN A 90 1.71 -2.55 13.80
C GLN A 90 0.45 -1.68 13.82
N HIS A 91 0.59 -0.36 13.72
CA HIS A 91 -0.55 0.55 13.59
C HIS A 91 -1.36 0.27 12.32
N ILE A 92 -0.68 0.19 11.17
CA ILE A 92 -1.29 -0.11 9.86
C ILE A 92 -2.06 -1.44 9.92
N TYR A 93 -1.44 -2.49 10.47
CA TYR A 93 -2.10 -3.79 10.61
C TYR A 93 -3.37 -3.71 11.47
N LYS A 94 -3.27 -3.10 12.67
CA LYS A 94 -4.42 -2.96 13.59
C LYS A 94 -5.56 -2.13 13.02
N ARG A 95 -5.28 -1.24 12.07
CA ARG A 95 -6.27 -0.41 11.38
C ARG A 95 -6.84 -1.07 10.12
N GLY A 96 -6.61 -2.37 9.93
CA GLY A 96 -7.11 -3.11 8.77
C GLY A 96 -6.41 -2.76 7.46
N GLY A 97 -5.20 -2.19 7.54
CA GLY A 97 -4.47 -1.69 6.39
C GLY A 97 -4.12 -2.77 5.37
N VAL A 98 -3.90 -4.02 5.79
CA VAL A 98 -3.62 -5.14 4.87
C VAL A 98 -4.74 -5.31 3.84
N SER A 99 -6.00 -5.33 4.27
CA SER A 99 -7.13 -5.47 3.35
C SER A 99 -7.23 -4.30 2.38
N LYS A 100 -6.95 -3.07 2.83
CA LYS A 100 -6.97 -1.88 1.99
C LYS A 100 -5.84 -1.92 0.96
N VAL A 101 -4.63 -2.28 1.36
CA VAL A 101 -3.48 -2.44 0.44
C VAL A 101 -3.73 -3.56 -0.57
N ILE A 102 -4.33 -4.69 -0.17
CA ILE A 102 -4.72 -5.77 -1.10
C ILE A 102 -5.67 -5.24 -2.18
N SER A 103 -6.63 -4.38 -1.84
CA SER A 103 -7.57 -3.81 -2.83
C SER A 103 -6.86 -2.95 -3.89
N CYS A 104 -5.72 -2.33 -3.55
CA CYS A 104 -4.92 -1.57 -4.49
C CYS A 104 -4.26 -2.43 -5.58
N LEU A 105 -4.17 -3.76 -5.41
CA LEU A 105 -3.67 -4.68 -6.44
C LEU A 105 -4.57 -4.72 -7.68
N SER A 106 -5.83 -4.28 -7.57
CA SER A 106 -6.79 -4.22 -8.69
C SER A 106 -6.76 -2.88 -9.45
N SER A 107 -5.85 -1.97 -9.10
CA SER A 107 -5.72 -0.67 -9.76
C SER A 107 -5.28 -0.81 -11.22
N GLU A 108 -5.84 0.03 -12.10
CA GLU A 108 -5.39 0.17 -13.50
C GLU A 108 -4.05 0.93 -13.61
N ARG A 109 -3.67 1.69 -12.59
CA ARG A 109 -2.35 2.34 -12.51
C ARG A 109 -1.30 1.38 -11.97
N GLU A 110 -0.32 1.06 -12.80
CA GLU A 110 0.77 0.16 -12.44
C GLU A 110 1.59 0.63 -11.23
N GLU A 111 1.84 1.94 -11.08
CA GLU A 111 2.61 2.46 -9.94
C GLU A 111 1.93 2.21 -8.58
N ILE A 112 0.59 2.21 -8.56
CA ILE A 112 -0.20 1.82 -7.37
C ILE A 112 -0.01 0.33 -7.09
N VAL A 113 -0.08 -0.52 -8.12
CA VAL A 113 0.10 -1.97 -7.98
C VAL A 113 1.51 -2.31 -7.49
N LEU A 114 2.55 -1.69 -8.05
CA LEU A 114 3.94 -1.84 -7.62
C LEU A 114 4.12 -1.45 -6.14
N SER A 115 3.54 -0.32 -5.75
CA SER A 115 3.57 0.16 -4.36
C SER A 115 2.80 -0.76 -3.43
N ALA A 116 1.67 -1.31 -3.86
CA ALA A 116 0.88 -2.26 -3.09
C ALA A 116 1.64 -3.58 -2.85
N ILE A 117 2.24 -4.18 -3.88
CA ILE A 117 3.05 -5.41 -3.73
C ILE A 117 4.19 -5.17 -2.73
N THR A 118 4.94 -4.07 -2.90
CA THR A 118 6.06 -3.72 -2.02
C THR A 118 5.59 -3.49 -0.58
N THR A 119 4.48 -2.77 -0.41
CA THR A 119 3.88 -2.52 0.91
C THR A 119 3.44 -3.83 1.57
N LEU A 120 2.84 -4.77 0.84
CA LEU A 120 2.48 -6.08 1.37
C LEU A 120 3.70 -6.86 1.85
N MET A 121 4.79 -6.87 1.06
CA MET A 121 6.05 -7.50 1.48
C MET A 121 6.57 -6.90 2.78
N TYR A 122 6.57 -5.57 2.91
CA TYR A 122 7.00 -4.90 4.13
C TYR A 122 6.05 -5.11 5.30
N LEU A 123 4.75 -5.24 5.08
CA LEU A 123 3.77 -5.51 6.13
C LEU A 123 3.81 -6.95 6.65
N VAL A 124 4.55 -7.88 6.01
CA VAL A 124 4.66 -9.25 6.52
C VAL A 124 5.25 -9.27 7.94
N SER A 125 4.52 -9.96 8.81
CA SER A 125 4.83 -10.24 10.20
C SER A 125 4.14 -11.55 10.60
N PRO A 126 4.44 -12.14 11.77
CA PRO A 126 3.72 -13.32 12.25
C PRO A 126 2.19 -13.13 12.27
N ASP A 127 1.72 -11.92 12.60
CA ASP A 127 0.30 -11.61 12.72
C ASP A 127 -0.38 -11.45 11.35
N SER A 128 0.32 -10.83 10.39
CA SER A 128 -0.26 -10.43 9.10
C SER A 128 0.00 -11.41 7.95
N LYS A 129 0.94 -12.36 8.10
CA LYS A 129 1.36 -13.24 6.99
C LYS A 129 0.19 -14.05 6.43
N GLY A 130 -0.70 -14.56 7.29
CA GLY A 130 -1.88 -15.32 6.86
C GLY A 130 -2.82 -14.51 5.97
N ASP A 131 -3.05 -13.24 6.34
CA ASP A 131 -3.92 -12.31 5.61
C ASP A 131 -3.31 -11.89 4.27
N ILE A 132 -1.98 -11.76 4.21
CA ILE A 132 -1.23 -11.33 3.02
C ILE A 132 -1.06 -12.48 2.02
N THR A 133 -0.91 -13.73 2.47
CA THR A 133 -0.61 -14.89 1.62
C THR A 133 -1.84 -15.78 1.36
N THR A 134 -3.00 -15.14 1.20
CA THR A 134 -4.25 -15.82 0.82
C THR A 134 -4.21 -16.29 -0.63
N ALA A 135 -4.98 -17.32 -0.95
CA ALA A 135 -5.03 -17.86 -2.32
C ALA A 135 -5.35 -16.81 -3.41
N PRO A 136 -6.30 -15.87 -3.22
CA PRO A 136 -6.55 -14.81 -4.21
C PRO A 136 -5.37 -13.86 -4.42
N VAL A 137 -4.64 -13.50 -3.35
CA VAL A 137 -3.46 -12.66 -3.47
C VAL A 137 -2.35 -13.40 -4.21
N ILE A 138 -2.11 -14.67 -3.85
CA ILE A 138 -1.10 -15.49 -4.52
C ILE A 138 -1.43 -15.67 -6.01
N ASP A 139 -2.68 -15.99 -6.35
CA ASP A 139 -3.12 -16.07 -7.75
C ASP A 139 -2.87 -14.75 -8.49
N CYS A 140 -3.16 -13.61 -7.86
CA CYS A 140 -2.87 -12.31 -8.43
C CYS A 140 -1.38 -12.11 -8.71
N MET A 141 -0.50 -12.51 -7.78
CA MET A 141 0.94 -12.42 -7.99
C MET A 141 1.40 -13.34 -9.11
N LEU A 142 0.90 -14.58 -9.18
CA LEU A 142 1.22 -15.52 -10.25
C LEU A 142 0.87 -14.92 -11.62
N ARG A 143 -0.29 -14.26 -11.77
CA ARG A 143 -0.65 -13.56 -13.01
C ARG A 143 0.28 -12.38 -13.30
N PHE A 144 0.71 -11.63 -12.28
CA PHE A 144 1.65 -10.54 -12.46
C PHE A 144 3.07 -10.98 -12.86
N GLN A 145 3.49 -12.21 -12.53
CA GLN A 145 4.77 -12.76 -13.01
C GLN A 145 4.85 -12.84 -14.53
N ASP A 146 3.71 -12.99 -15.20
CA ASP A 146 3.60 -13.09 -16.66
C ASP A 146 3.45 -11.71 -17.34
N SER A 147 3.50 -10.60 -16.58
CA SER A 147 3.40 -9.24 -17.12
C SER A 147 4.63 -8.84 -17.96
N ASP A 148 4.38 -8.14 -19.08
CA ASP A 148 5.43 -7.52 -19.89
C ASP A 148 6.19 -6.41 -19.14
N ASN A 149 5.57 -5.78 -18.13
CA ASN A 149 6.25 -4.83 -17.27
C ASN A 149 7.23 -5.57 -16.34
N LYS A 150 8.54 -5.38 -16.60
CA LYS A 150 9.62 -6.04 -15.85
C LYS A 150 9.67 -5.67 -14.38
N ARG A 151 9.27 -4.45 -13.99
CA ARG A 151 9.20 -4.09 -12.56
C ARG A 151 8.13 -4.91 -11.85
N LEU A 152 6.96 -5.05 -12.48
CA LEU A 152 5.82 -5.76 -11.93
C LEU A 152 6.09 -7.28 -11.84
N SER A 153 6.54 -7.90 -12.93
CA SER A 153 6.84 -9.33 -12.95
C SER A 153 7.97 -9.72 -12.00
N ASN A 154 8.99 -8.87 -11.84
CA ASN A 154 10.06 -9.10 -10.87
C ASN A 154 9.55 -9.00 -9.42
N LEU A 155 8.80 -7.94 -9.07
CA LEU A 155 8.26 -7.80 -7.70
C LEU A 155 7.32 -8.95 -7.34
N ALA A 156 6.42 -9.33 -8.26
CA ALA A 156 5.54 -10.47 -8.05
C ALA A 156 6.33 -11.78 -7.86
N SER A 157 7.42 -11.96 -8.61
CA SER A 157 8.29 -13.12 -8.47
C SER A 157 8.98 -13.18 -7.11
N VAL A 158 9.51 -12.05 -6.64
CA VAL A 158 10.10 -11.96 -5.29
C VAL A 158 9.04 -12.24 -4.22
N PHE A 159 7.83 -11.69 -4.36
CA PHE A 159 6.74 -11.95 -3.42
C PHE A 159 6.44 -13.46 -3.31
N VAL A 160 6.27 -14.14 -4.45
CA VAL A 160 5.97 -15.58 -4.48
C VAL A 160 7.11 -16.40 -3.90
N GLN A 161 8.36 -16.07 -4.24
CA GLN A 161 9.55 -16.81 -3.81
C GLN A 161 9.82 -16.67 -2.31
N ASP A 162 9.72 -15.46 -1.77
CA ASP A 162 10.18 -15.16 -0.41
C ASP A 162 9.09 -15.37 0.65
N TYR A 163 7.81 -15.25 0.27
CA TYR A 163 6.71 -15.19 1.25
C TYR A 163 5.73 -16.34 1.19
N CYS A 164 5.64 -17.08 0.07
CA CYS A 164 4.65 -18.13 -0.14
C CYS A 164 5.27 -19.54 -0.04
N SER A 165 4.57 -20.48 0.60
CA SER A 165 4.97 -21.88 0.58
C SER A 165 4.54 -22.59 -0.70
N VAL A 166 5.19 -23.73 -1.02
CA VAL A 166 4.81 -24.58 -2.15
C VAL A 166 3.34 -24.99 -2.08
N ASP A 167 2.87 -25.38 -0.90
CA ASP A 167 1.47 -25.80 -0.69
C ASP A 167 0.49 -24.64 -0.94
N GLN A 168 0.83 -23.43 -0.49
CA GLN A 168 0.00 -22.24 -0.75
C GLN A 168 -0.09 -21.93 -2.25
N ILE A 169 1.03 -22.03 -2.97
CA ILE A 169 1.09 -21.82 -4.43
C ILE A 169 0.26 -22.87 -5.17
N GLN A 170 0.39 -24.14 -4.79
CA GLN A 170 -0.38 -25.23 -5.40
C GLN A 170 -1.88 -25.05 -5.16
N ASN A 171 -2.27 -24.71 -3.92
CA ASN A 171 -3.67 -24.46 -3.58
C ASN A 171 -4.25 -23.29 -4.41
N ALA A 172 -3.52 -22.18 -4.55
CA ALA A 172 -3.97 -21.04 -5.36
C ALA A 172 -4.21 -21.45 -6.83
N LYS A 173 -3.28 -22.21 -7.44
CA LYS A 173 -3.41 -22.72 -8.82
C LYS A 173 -4.59 -23.67 -9.01
N LEU A 174 -4.87 -24.51 -8.02
CA LEU A 174 -6.01 -25.44 -8.07
C LEU A 174 -7.36 -24.71 -8.01
N LEU A 175 -7.46 -23.70 -7.13
CA LEU A 175 -8.67 -22.89 -7.01
C LEU A 175 -8.94 -22.09 -8.28
N SER A 176 -7.94 -21.43 -8.87
CA SER A 176 -8.13 -20.68 -10.13
C SER A 176 -8.52 -21.57 -11.29
N SER A 177 -7.94 -22.77 -11.39
CA SER A 177 -8.34 -23.79 -12.39
C SER A 177 -9.78 -24.26 -12.22
N THR A 178 -10.31 -24.26 -11.00
CA THR A 178 -11.68 -24.68 -10.70
C THR A 178 -12.70 -23.58 -11.04
N TYR A 179 -12.37 -22.31 -10.78
CA TYR A 179 -13.21 -21.17 -11.19
C TYR A 179 -13.30 -21.05 -12.72
N ASN A 180 -12.18 -21.11 -13.43
CA ASN A 180 -12.16 -21.04 -14.91
C ASN A 180 -12.96 -22.18 -15.58
N LYS A 181 -13.08 -23.34 -14.92
CA LYS A 181 -13.91 -24.46 -15.38
C LYS A 181 -15.40 -24.27 -15.10
N LYS A 182 -15.81 -23.45 -14.14
CA LYS A 182 -17.23 -23.16 -13.89
C LYS A 182 -17.76 -22.12 -14.88
N ASP A 183 -16.98 -21.06 -15.13
CA ASP A 183 -17.40 -19.97 -16.05
C ASP A 183 -17.53 -20.44 -17.52
N SER A 184 -16.81 -21.50 -17.89
CA SER A 184 -16.92 -22.12 -19.23
C SER A 184 -18.16 -23.01 -19.39
N PHE A 185 -18.81 -23.44 -18.30
CA PHE A 185 -20.07 -24.19 -18.37
C PHE A 185 -21.30 -23.27 -18.38
N ASP A 186 -21.23 -22.07 -17.77
CA ASP A 186 -22.36 -21.12 -17.69
C ASP A 186 -22.52 -20.21 -18.93
N LEU A 187 -21.60 -20.25 -19.90
CA LEU A 187 -21.74 -19.58 -21.20
C LEU A 187 -22.26 -20.53 -22.31
N GLY A 188 -22.68 -21.74 -21.93
CA GLY A 188 -23.01 -22.85 -22.84
C GLY A 188 -24.48 -23.29 -22.84
N THR A 189 -25.43 -22.43 -22.46
CA THR A 189 -26.88 -22.71 -22.57
C THR A 189 -27.67 -21.51 -23.05
#